data_AF-A0A3A9YCL4-F1
#
_entry.id   AF-A0A3A9YCL4-F1
#
_cell.length_a   1.000
_cell.length_b   1.000
_cell.length_c   1.000
_cell.angle_alpha   90.00
_cell.angle_beta   90.00
_cell.angle_gamma   90.00
#
_symmetry.space_group_name_H-M   'P 1'
#
loop_
_entity.id
_entity.type
_entity.pdbx_description
1 polymer ?
#
loop_
_entity_poly.entity_id
_entity_poly.type
_entity_poly.pdbx_seq_one_letter_code
_entity_poly.pdbx_strand_id
1 'polypeptide(L)'
;MREEELGRLLTLAADEIRPERPAAEGWEQARRLRRHRRAGAAAVVAVVLLTGGTVLTLRPADPPAPTTPTTSTATPAPNASPVQRPPTELNYPGDPLGRLGDPVTASLSGRPVRQALALYQPIDPETGVEGRIRVLGDDGVVRDLDVVTPARTRDASGNEAVPLKSGSLSPDGRLAAFAQTDEVIVVELTTAQVRRYPLKGYLEHVLWAGDRLLVGDDDTTYELDRQTGATRTVPLSPWELVTPDPAGRDDDLLALGGLRDGVTLTRWTRSADGTDRGDRPLDLRALPTGNSVNEFYGRGWQRGDEIARAAWITTGIMDGAEGVAVLDARTGVVTRLLDLGRDRSKGCCEVLGWDGDAVLLRHDPGGLLRWRPATGEITGVVRDLYGKLSLAAR
;
A
#
# COMPACT_ATOMS: atom_id res chain seq x y z
N MET A 1 -17.97 -44.23 28.94
CA MET A 1 -17.19 -43.52 27.90
C MET A 1 -15.76 -44.00 28.02
N ARG A 2 -15.04 -44.24 26.91
CA ARG A 2 -13.62 -44.60 26.97
C ARG A 2 -12.75 -43.36 27.06
N GLU A 3 -11.54 -43.51 27.59
CA GLU A 3 -10.62 -42.39 27.84
C GLU A 3 -10.14 -41.72 26.54
N GLU A 4 -9.86 -42.52 25.51
CA GLU A 4 -9.60 -42.06 24.13
C GLU A 4 -10.77 -41.25 23.53
N GLU A 5 -12.00 -41.64 23.90
CA GLU A 5 -13.25 -41.09 23.38
C GLU A 5 -13.59 -39.76 24.08
N LEU A 6 -13.29 -39.67 25.38
CA LEU A 6 -13.29 -38.41 26.13
C LEU A 6 -12.19 -37.45 25.62
N GLY A 7 -10.97 -37.95 25.39
CA GLY A 7 -9.88 -37.17 24.82
C GLY A 7 -10.22 -36.60 23.45
N ARG A 8 -10.82 -37.41 22.57
CA ARG A 8 -11.29 -36.96 21.24
C ARG A 8 -12.38 -35.89 21.33
N LEU A 9 -13.33 -36.03 22.25
CA LEU A 9 -14.39 -35.03 22.46
C LEU A 9 -13.84 -33.73 23.04
N LEU A 10 -12.88 -33.79 23.97
CA LEU A 10 -12.20 -32.61 24.51
C LEU A 10 -11.33 -31.91 23.45
N THR A 11 -10.68 -32.64 22.55
CA THR A 11 -9.95 -32.04 21.42
C THR A 11 -10.89 -31.31 20.46
N LEU A 12 -12.04 -31.90 20.13
CA LEU A 12 -13.06 -31.25 19.29
C LEU A 12 -13.61 -29.97 19.96
N ALA A 13 -13.96 -30.06 21.24
CA ALA A 13 -14.41 -28.90 22.01
C ALA A 13 -13.33 -27.81 22.16
N ALA A 14 -12.05 -28.17 22.19
CA ALA A 14 -10.95 -27.21 22.26
C ALA A 14 -10.68 -26.47 20.93
N ASP A 15 -11.02 -27.07 19.79
CA ASP A 15 -11.02 -26.37 18.49
C ASP A 15 -12.30 -25.54 18.27
N GLU A 16 -13.45 -25.95 18.83
CA GLU A 16 -14.67 -25.11 18.86
C GLU A 16 -14.55 -23.91 19.84
N ILE A 17 -13.78 -24.03 20.93
CA ILE A 17 -13.53 -22.93 21.88
C ILE A 17 -12.24 -22.18 21.50
N ARG A 18 -12.14 -21.78 20.23
CA ARG A 18 -11.34 -20.63 19.82
C ARG A 18 -12.32 -19.48 19.55
N PRO A 19 -12.08 -18.25 20.04
CA PRO A 19 -12.98 -17.14 19.79
C PRO A 19 -13.12 -16.93 18.28
N GLU A 20 -14.36 -16.93 17.80
CA GLU A 20 -14.69 -16.70 16.39
C GLU A 20 -14.00 -15.41 15.90
N ARG A 21 -13.55 -15.40 14.63
CA ARG A 21 -12.87 -14.26 14.01
C ARG A 21 -13.67 -13.71 12.81
N PRO A 22 -14.93 -13.23 12.98
CA PRO A 22 -15.87 -13.10 11.88
C PRO A 22 -15.45 -12.05 10.85
N ALA A 23 -14.65 -11.06 11.28
CA ALA A 23 -14.13 -10.01 10.41
C ALA A 23 -13.06 -10.49 9.40
N ALA A 24 -12.29 -11.54 9.72
CA ALA A 24 -11.20 -12.00 8.85
C ALA A 24 -11.73 -12.81 7.65
N GLU A 25 -12.70 -13.68 7.89
CA GLU A 25 -13.19 -14.63 6.88
C GLU A 25 -14.06 -13.95 5.81
N GLY A 26 -14.88 -12.96 6.18
CA GLY A 26 -15.61 -12.13 5.21
C GLY A 26 -14.66 -11.40 4.24
N TRP A 27 -13.55 -10.86 4.75
CA TRP A 27 -12.51 -10.23 3.94
C TRP A 27 -11.77 -11.21 3.01
N GLU A 28 -11.78 -12.51 3.28
CA GLU A 28 -11.31 -13.51 2.31
C GLU A 28 -12.39 -13.92 1.32
N GLN A 29 -13.62 -14.16 1.78
CA GLN A 29 -14.70 -14.68 0.95
C GLN A 29 -15.11 -13.70 -0.15
N ALA A 30 -15.16 -12.39 0.15
CA ALA A 30 -15.36 -11.34 -0.84
C ALA A 30 -14.25 -11.34 -1.92
N ARG A 31 -12.98 -11.43 -1.52
CA ARG A 31 -11.83 -11.46 -2.46
C ARG A 31 -11.79 -12.73 -3.31
N ARG A 32 -12.19 -13.89 -2.77
CA ARG A 32 -12.28 -15.17 -3.50
C ARG A 32 -13.39 -15.13 -4.58
N LEU A 33 -14.58 -14.64 -4.24
CA LEU A 33 -15.72 -14.59 -5.17
C LEU A 33 -15.49 -13.64 -6.36
N ARG A 34 -14.89 -12.46 -6.14
CA ARG A 34 -14.64 -11.47 -7.21
C ARG A 34 -13.66 -12.00 -8.28
N ARG A 35 -12.67 -12.84 -7.92
CA ARG A 35 -11.66 -13.37 -8.86
C ARG A 35 -12.23 -14.29 -9.94
N HIS A 36 -13.25 -15.09 -9.63
CA HIS A 36 -13.83 -16.03 -10.60
C HIS A 36 -14.49 -15.35 -11.82
N ARG A 37 -14.91 -14.08 -11.72
CA ARG A 37 -15.51 -13.35 -12.85
C ARG A 37 -14.50 -12.96 -13.94
N ARG A 38 -13.25 -12.68 -13.58
CA ARG A 38 -12.21 -12.26 -14.55
C ARG A 38 -11.61 -13.43 -15.36
N ALA A 39 -11.76 -14.67 -14.89
CA ALA A 39 -11.29 -15.87 -15.59
C ALA A 39 -12.20 -16.33 -16.75
N GLY A 40 -13.47 -15.89 -16.79
CA GLY A 40 -14.47 -16.38 -17.75
C GLY A 40 -14.49 -15.70 -19.13
N ALA A 41 -13.67 -14.67 -19.36
CA ALA A 41 -13.79 -13.77 -20.52
C ALA A 41 -12.76 -14.02 -21.65
N ALA A 42 -11.86 -15.00 -21.52
CA ALA A 42 -10.70 -15.19 -22.41
C ALA A 42 -10.83 -16.45 -23.30
N ALA A 43 -11.88 -16.55 -24.12
CA ALA A 43 -12.16 -17.78 -24.89
C ALA A 43 -12.89 -17.58 -26.25
N VAL A 44 -12.39 -16.70 -27.14
CA VAL A 44 -12.73 -16.71 -28.58
C VAL A 44 -11.45 -16.52 -29.42
N VAL A 45 -11.39 -17.13 -30.61
CA VAL A 45 -10.18 -17.37 -31.42
C VAL A 45 -10.06 -16.41 -32.62
N ALA A 46 -8.83 -16.07 -33.03
CA ALA A 46 -8.52 -15.59 -34.38
C ALA A 46 -7.11 -16.03 -34.85
N VAL A 47 -6.99 -16.46 -36.11
CA VAL A 47 -5.76 -16.92 -36.79
C VAL A 47 -5.98 -16.92 -38.31
N VAL A 48 -4.96 -16.88 -39.19
CA VAL A 48 -3.50 -16.83 -38.93
C VAL A 48 -2.99 -15.37 -39.05
N LEU A 49 -2.13 -14.85 -39.93
CA LEU A 49 -1.35 -15.34 -41.10
C LEU A 49 0.12 -14.87 -41.02
N LEU A 50 1.00 -15.61 -41.68
CA LEU A 50 2.41 -15.28 -41.91
C LEU A 50 2.58 -14.52 -43.24
N THR A 51 3.44 -13.49 -43.30
CA THR A 51 4.35 -13.25 -44.45
C THR A 51 5.36 -12.11 -44.23
N GLY A 52 6.62 -12.36 -44.60
CA GLY A 52 7.53 -11.38 -45.22
C GLY A 52 8.42 -10.48 -44.34
N GLY A 53 9.66 -10.25 -44.79
CA GLY A 53 10.31 -8.95 -44.57
C GLY A 53 11.54 -8.85 -43.65
N THR A 54 12.52 -9.76 -43.71
CA THR A 54 13.85 -9.48 -43.11
C THR A 54 14.60 -8.42 -43.92
N VAL A 55 14.90 -7.26 -43.33
CA VAL A 55 15.85 -6.28 -43.88
C VAL A 55 16.92 -5.97 -42.82
N LEU A 56 18.14 -6.43 -43.07
CA LEU A 56 19.33 -6.10 -42.27
C LEU A 56 19.88 -4.75 -42.73
N THR A 57 19.78 -3.71 -41.90
CA THR A 57 20.48 -2.44 -42.10
C THR A 57 21.77 -2.42 -41.26
N LEU A 58 22.90 -2.64 -41.92
CA LEU A 58 24.22 -2.51 -41.31
C LEU A 58 24.50 -1.03 -40.98
N ARG A 59 24.64 -0.69 -39.69
CA ARG A 59 25.22 0.60 -39.28
C ARG A 59 26.74 0.57 -39.48
N PRO A 60 27.35 1.63 -40.04
CA PRO A 60 28.80 1.83 -39.95
C PRO A 60 29.19 2.09 -38.48
N ALA A 61 30.46 1.83 -38.14
CA ALA A 61 30.98 1.99 -36.78
C ALA A 61 31.32 3.44 -36.45
N ASP A 62 30.98 3.88 -35.24
CA ASP A 62 31.41 5.16 -34.69
C ASP A 62 32.89 5.12 -34.24
N PRO A 63 33.64 6.24 -34.35
CA PRO A 63 35.02 6.34 -33.87
C PRO A 63 35.09 6.36 -32.32
N PRO A 64 36.24 5.98 -31.72
CA PRO A 64 36.36 5.84 -30.27
C PRO A 64 36.25 7.17 -29.51
N ALA A 65 35.52 7.15 -28.39
CA ALA A 65 35.39 8.28 -27.49
C ALA A 65 36.70 8.55 -26.71
N PRO A 66 37.01 9.82 -26.35
CA PRO A 66 38.18 10.16 -25.56
C PRO A 66 38.05 9.69 -24.10
N THR A 67 39.16 9.24 -23.52
CA THR A 67 39.24 8.76 -22.13
C THR A 67 39.23 9.91 -21.11
N THR A 68 38.12 10.07 -20.39
CA THR A 68 38.03 10.95 -19.21
C THR A 68 38.58 10.25 -17.96
N PRO A 69 39.30 10.92 -17.03
CA PRO A 69 39.96 10.24 -15.92
C PRO A 69 39.02 9.66 -14.86
N THR A 70 39.23 8.39 -14.49
CA THR A 70 38.57 7.71 -13.38
C THR A 70 38.85 8.44 -12.06
N THR A 71 37.81 8.94 -11.39
CA THR A 71 37.94 9.69 -10.14
C THR A 71 36.97 9.15 -9.08
N SER A 72 37.43 9.10 -7.83
CA SER A 72 36.68 8.69 -6.63
C SER A 72 36.11 7.27 -6.62
N THR A 73 36.91 6.35 -6.06
CA THR A 73 36.40 5.13 -5.42
C THR A 73 35.39 5.51 -4.34
N ALA A 74 34.09 5.32 -4.60
CA ALA A 74 33.08 5.36 -3.56
C ALA A 74 33.39 4.25 -2.53
N THR A 75 33.41 4.58 -1.25
CA THR A 75 33.43 3.55 -0.19
C THR A 75 32.15 2.72 -0.33
N PRO A 76 32.22 1.38 -0.42
CA PRO A 76 31.01 0.57 -0.49
C PRO A 76 30.19 0.78 0.79
N ALA A 77 29.01 1.40 0.64
CA ALA A 77 27.99 1.33 1.68
C ALA A 77 27.68 -0.16 1.95
N PRO A 78 27.43 -0.56 3.21
CA PRO A 78 27.15 -1.95 3.53
C PRO A 78 25.82 -2.38 2.90
N ASN A 79 25.91 -2.99 1.72
CA ASN A 79 24.77 -3.63 1.05
C ASN A 79 24.30 -4.79 1.91
N ALA A 80 23.18 -4.61 2.61
CA ALA A 80 22.53 -5.70 3.32
C ALA A 80 22.08 -6.81 2.36
N SER A 81 21.87 -8.00 2.92
CA SER A 81 21.29 -9.15 2.20
C SER A 81 20.04 -8.73 1.41
N PRO A 82 19.81 -9.23 0.19
CA PRO A 82 18.56 -8.96 -0.52
C PRO A 82 17.32 -9.50 0.20
N VAL A 83 17.47 -10.50 1.08
CA VAL A 83 16.39 -11.02 1.94
C VAL A 83 16.75 -10.81 3.40
N GLN A 84 15.87 -10.14 4.13
CA GLN A 84 16.13 -9.60 5.47
C GLN A 84 14.99 -9.99 6.42
N ARG A 85 15.24 -10.01 7.73
CA ARG A 85 14.26 -10.34 8.78
C ARG A 85 14.36 -9.34 9.93
N PRO A 86 13.25 -8.96 10.60
CA PRO A 86 13.31 -8.22 11.85
C PRO A 86 14.18 -8.95 12.90
N PRO A 87 14.92 -8.22 13.74
CA PRO A 87 15.57 -8.81 14.91
C PRO A 87 14.51 -9.32 15.89
N THR A 88 14.88 -10.31 16.72
CA THR A 88 14.02 -10.88 17.77
C THR A 88 13.58 -9.81 18.78
N GLU A 89 14.44 -8.82 19.04
CA GLU A 89 14.14 -7.66 19.87
C GLU A 89 14.27 -6.36 19.05
N LEU A 90 13.23 -5.53 19.09
CA LEU A 90 13.15 -4.27 18.36
C LEU A 90 13.51 -3.09 19.27
N ASN A 91 14.48 -2.29 18.85
CA ASN A 91 14.79 -1.00 19.46
C ASN A 91 13.78 0.08 19.02
N TYR A 92 13.38 0.96 19.93
CA TYR A 92 12.44 2.06 19.70
C TYR A 92 13.13 3.39 20.06
N PRO A 93 13.87 4.03 19.13
CA PRO A 93 14.65 5.25 19.41
C PRO A 93 13.81 6.51 19.68
N GLY A 94 12.48 6.41 19.62
CA GLY A 94 11.53 7.52 19.69
C GLY A 94 11.18 8.08 18.31
N ASP A 95 9.93 8.50 18.14
CA ASP A 95 9.43 9.19 16.95
C ASP A 95 8.25 10.10 17.31
N PRO A 96 8.01 11.22 16.60
CA PRO A 96 6.76 11.98 16.71
C PRO A 96 5.49 11.13 16.53
N LEU A 97 5.52 10.08 15.71
CA LEU A 97 4.40 9.13 15.53
C LEU A 97 4.12 8.29 16.80
N GLY A 98 5.06 8.20 17.74
CA GLY A 98 4.81 7.61 19.06
C GLY A 98 3.65 8.28 19.81
N ARG A 99 3.36 9.54 19.50
CA ARG A 99 2.30 10.34 20.10
C ARG A 99 0.89 10.00 19.59
N LEU A 100 0.72 9.08 18.65
CA LEU A 100 -0.61 8.71 18.14
C LEU A 100 -1.51 8.04 19.20
N GLY A 101 -0.91 7.47 20.24
CA GLY A 101 -1.58 6.97 21.43
C GLY A 101 -1.95 8.05 22.46
N ASP A 102 -1.42 9.28 22.35
CA ASP A 102 -1.69 10.35 23.31
C ASP A 102 -3.19 10.67 23.42
N PRO A 103 -3.67 11.14 24.60
CA PRO A 103 -5.01 11.70 24.73
C PRO A 103 -5.27 12.84 23.74
N VAL A 104 -6.48 12.87 23.18
CA VAL A 104 -6.96 14.00 22.41
C VAL A 104 -7.04 15.23 23.33
N THR A 105 -6.44 16.34 22.91
CA THR A 105 -6.35 17.58 23.72
C THR A 105 -6.91 18.81 23.01
N ALA A 106 -7.43 18.67 21.80
CA ALA A 106 -8.13 19.71 21.05
C ALA A 106 -9.10 19.10 20.01
N SER A 107 -10.02 19.90 19.49
CA SER A 107 -10.73 19.60 18.24
C SER A 107 -10.00 20.23 17.05
N LEU A 108 -10.17 19.68 15.83
CA LEU A 108 -9.63 20.30 14.62
C LEU A 108 -10.31 21.65 14.34
N SER A 109 -11.62 21.76 14.60
CA SER A 109 -12.37 23.03 14.46
C SER A 109 -11.84 24.17 15.34
N GLY A 110 -11.48 23.88 16.59
CA GLY A 110 -11.00 24.87 17.56
C GLY A 110 -9.51 25.14 17.47
N ARG A 111 -8.72 24.19 16.95
CA ARG A 111 -7.29 24.32 16.71
C ARG A 111 -6.88 23.51 15.47
N PRO A 112 -6.92 24.10 14.27
CA PRO A 112 -6.36 23.49 13.06
C PRO A 112 -4.87 23.11 13.21
N VAL A 113 -4.34 22.33 12.27
CA VAL A 113 -2.90 22.06 12.15
C VAL A 113 -2.23 23.08 11.22
N ARG A 114 -0.90 23.25 11.30
CA ARG A 114 -0.14 23.83 10.17
C ARG A 114 0.11 22.76 9.11
N GLN A 115 0.38 21.54 9.56
CA GLN A 115 0.56 20.32 8.78
C GLN A 115 0.23 19.12 9.68
N ALA A 116 -0.49 18.11 9.18
CA ALA A 116 -0.65 16.84 9.88
C ALA A 116 0.52 15.91 9.53
N LEU A 117 1.07 15.22 10.52
CA LEU A 117 2.04 14.13 10.32
C LEU A 117 1.31 12.83 9.97
N ALA A 118 0.12 12.62 10.56
CA ALA A 118 -0.67 11.42 10.38
C ALA A 118 -2.16 11.64 10.72
N LEU A 119 -3.01 10.82 10.09
CA LEU A 119 -4.38 10.54 10.51
C LEU A 119 -4.43 9.14 11.13
N TYR A 120 -5.11 8.98 12.26
CA TYR A 120 -5.24 7.71 12.98
C TYR A 120 -6.69 7.45 13.36
N GLN A 121 -7.24 6.31 12.94
CA GLN A 121 -8.55 5.83 13.38
C GLN A 121 -8.30 4.63 14.29
N PRO A 122 -8.36 4.78 15.63
CA PRO A 122 -8.20 3.66 16.55
C PRO A 122 -9.32 2.66 16.34
N ILE A 123 -8.98 1.37 16.42
CA ILE A 123 -9.93 0.26 16.42
C ILE A 123 -9.65 -0.55 17.68
N ASP A 124 -10.67 -0.71 18.50
CA ASP A 124 -10.63 -1.54 19.69
C ASP A 124 -10.35 -3.02 19.30
N PRO A 125 -9.29 -3.67 19.84
CA PRO A 125 -8.85 -4.97 19.37
C PRO A 125 -9.72 -6.14 19.88
N GLU A 126 -10.57 -5.92 20.90
CA GLU A 126 -11.45 -6.95 21.46
C GLU A 126 -12.82 -6.95 20.78
N THR A 127 -13.35 -5.76 20.48
CA THR A 127 -14.70 -5.55 19.94
C THR A 127 -14.73 -5.19 18.45
N GLY A 128 -13.62 -4.78 17.87
CA GLY A 128 -13.53 -4.29 16.49
C GLY A 128 -14.21 -2.92 16.26
N VAL A 129 -14.57 -2.21 17.33
CA VAL A 129 -15.25 -0.91 17.26
C VAL A 129 -14.26 0.21 16.94
N GLU A 130 -14.61 1.06 15.98
CA GLU A 130 -13.84 2.25 15.62
C GLU A 130 -14.07 3.42 16.58
N GLY A 131 -13.00 4.10 16.98
CA GLY A 131 -13.09 5.46 17.51
C GLY A 131 -13.15 6.53 16.42
N ARG A 132 -13.26 7.80 16.83
CA ARG A 132 -13.15 8.96 15.93
C ARG A 132 -11.76 9.00 15.29
N ILE A 133 -11.69 9.50 14.05
CA ILE A 133 -10.42 9.77 13.37
C ILE A 133 -9.72 10.91 14.12
N ARG A 134 -8.44 10.71 14.46
CA ARG A 134 -7.56 11.68 15.11
C ARG A 134 -6.59 12.26 14.09
N VAL A 135 -6.16 13.50 14.32
CA VAL A 135 -5.14 14.21 13.55
C VAL A 135 -3.95 14.51 14.45
N LEU A 136 -2.78 13.97 14.13
CA LEU A 136 -1.52 14.34 14.79
C LEU A 136 -0.90 15.52 14.03
N GLY A 137 -0.83 16.68 14.67
CA GLY A 137 -0.18 17.86 14.10
C GLY A 137 1.35 17.78 14.10
N ASP A 138 1.97 18.63 13.29
CA ASP A 138 3.41 18.94 13.29
C ASP A 138 3.86 19.60 14.61
N ASP A 139 2.94 20.28 15.31
CA ASP A 139 3.09 20.73 16.69
C ASP A 139 3.00 19.58 17.73
N GLY A 140 2.89 18.33 17.27
CA GLY A 140 2.77 17.12 18.07
C GLY A 140 1.44 16.96 18.82
N VAL A 141 0.47 17.88 18.66
CA VAL A 141 -0.81 17.81 19.39
C VAL A 141 -1.80 16.92 18.66
N VAL A 142 -2.37 15.95 19.39
CA VAL A 142 -3.44 15.07 18.90
C VAL A 142 -4.80 15.77 19.03
N ARG A 143 -5.50 15.86 17.90
CA ARG A 143 -6.84 16.45 17.77
C ARG A 143 -7.86 15.40 17.34
N ASP A 144 -9.13 15.58 17.71
CA ASP A 144 -10.23 14.87 17.04
C ASP A 144 -10.56 15.55 15.70
N LEU A 145 -10.81 14.76 14.65
CA LEU A 145 -11.46 15.21 13.43
C LEU A 145 -12.97 15.35 13.69
N ASP A 146 -13.40 16.53 14.12
CA ASP A 146 -14.77 16.79 14.57
C ASP A 146 -15.67 17.41 13.49
N VAL A 147 -15.09 18.08 12.50
CA VAL A 147 -15.82 18.74 11.39
C VAL A 147 -16.50 17.79 10.40
N VAL A 148 -16.20 16.49 10.49
CA VAL A 148 -16.88 15.43 9.74
C VAL A 148 -16.89 14.15 10.57
N THR A 149 -17.94 13.34 10.45
CA THR A 149 -17.93 11.94 10.88
C THR A 149 -18.16 11.07 9.64
N PRO A 150 -17.09 10.57 8.99
CA PRO A 150 -17.21 9.64 7.87
C PRO A 150 -17.84 8.31 8.36
N ALA A 151 -18.69 7.72 7.54
CA ALA A 151 -19.29 6.42 7.78
C ALA A 151 -18.41 5.28 7.21
N ARG A 152 -18.66 4.05 7.62
CA ARG A 152 -18.21 2.87 6.89
C ARG A 152 -18.78 2.89 5.46
N THR A 153 -17.96 2.55 4.49
CA THR A 153 -18.43 2.21 3.15
C THR A 153 -19.07 0.83 3.21
N ARG A 154 -20.15 0.59 2.46
CA ARG A 154 -20.81 -0.73 2.38
C ARG A 154 -21.15 -1.10 0.93
N ASP A 155 -20.75 -2.30 0.50
CA ASP A 155 -21.04 -2.80 -0.85
C ASP A 155 -22.44 -3.44 -0.95
N ALA A 156 -22.88 -3.78 -2.16
CA ALA A 156 -24.18 -4.39 -2.41
C ALA A 156 -24.35 -5.82 -1.85
N SER A 157 -23.27 -6.46 -1.39
CA SER A 157 -23.27 -7.74 -0.68
C SER A 157 -23.24 -7.57 0.85
N GLY A 158 -23.14 -6.33 1.34
CA GLY A 158 -23.05 -6.01 2.76
C GLY A 158 -21.63 -6.06 3.33
N ASN A 159 -20.59 -6.22 2.51
CA ASN A 159 -19.21 -6.07 2.96
C ASN A 159 -18.98 -4.61 3.38
N GLU A 160 -18.32 -4.40 4.52
CA GLU A 160 -18.01 -3.07 5.02
C GLU A 160 -16.51 -2.81 5.09
N ALA A 161 -16.13 -1.54 4.90
CA ALA A 161 -14.79 -1.07 5.17
C ALA A 161 -14.79 0.25 5.94
N VAL A 162 -13.84 0.37 6.86
CA VAL A 162 -13.61 1.56 7.68
C VAL A 162 -13.16 2.75 6.80
N PRO A 163 -13.56 4.00 7.12
CA PRO A 163 -13.36 5.15 6.24
C PRO A 163 -11.90 5.60 6.07
N LEU A 164 -11.06 5.44 7.09
CA LEU A 164 -9.66 5.84 6.98
C LEU A 164 -8.85 4.78 6.19
N LYS A 165 -8.22 5.22 5.09
CA LYS A 165 -7.32 4.41 4.27
C LYS A 165 -5.89 4.94 4.34
N SER A 166 -4.91 4.10 4.02
CA SER A 166 -3.49 4.46 4.00
C SER A 166 -3.18 5.69 3.13
N GLY A 167 -3.93 5.92 2.05
CA GLY A 167 -3.83 7.09 1.17
C GLY A 167 -4.80 8.25 1.46
N SER A 168 -5.45 8.33 2.64
CA SER A 168 -6.39 9.42 2.95
C SER A 168 -5.72 10.79 3.15
N LEU A 169 -4.57 10.85 3.81
CA LEU A 169 -3.82 12.08 4.07
C LEU A 169 -3.01 12.49 2.82
N SER A 170 -3.04 13.78 2.48
CA SER A 170 -2.22 14.33 1.40
C SER A 170 -0.73 14.34 1.76
N PRO A 171 0.19 14.30 0.77
CA PRO A 171 1.61 14.18 1.06
C PRO A 171 2.18 15.37 1.83
N ASP A 172 1.62 16.56 1.62
CA ASP A 172 1.94 17.80 2.35
C ASP A 172 1.29 17.89 3.75
N GLY A 173 0.46 16.91 4.13
CA GLY A 173 -0.26 16.87 5.39
C GLY A 173 -1.36 17.92 5.56
N ARG A 174 -1.77 18.65 4.51
CA ARG A 174 -2.75 19.75 4.60
C ARG A 174 -4.19 19.33 4.36
N LEU A 175 -4.43 18.19 3.70
CA LEU A 175 -5.75 17.73 3.26
C LEU A 175 -5.99 16.29 3.68
N ALA A 176 -7.19 15.97 4.15
CA ALA A 176 -7.65 14.60 4.33
C ALA A 176 -8.77 14.30 3.33
N ALA A 177 -8.73 13.15 2.66
CA ALA A 177 -9.80 12.68 1.78
C ALA A 177 -10.33 11.32 2.23
N PHE A 178 -11.66 11.18 2.16
CA PHE A 178 -12.40 9.99 2.55
C PHE A 178 -13.33 9.59 1.41
N ALA A 179 -13.12 8.38 0.88
CA ALA A 179 -14.05 7.72 -0.02
C ALA A 179 -15.28 7.26 0.78
N GLN A 180 -16.47 7.54 0.28
CA GLN A 180 -17.76 7.18 0.90
C GLN A 180 -18.70 6.62 -0.17
N THR A 181 -19.74 5.90 0.24
CA THR A 181 -20.80 5.53 -0.70
C THR A 181 -21.45 6.79 -1.27
N ASP A 182 -21.44 6.93 -2.60
CA ASP A 182 -21.96 8.07 -3.38
C ASP A 182 -21.32 9.47 -3.19
N GLU A 183 -20.29 9.63 -2.33
CA GLU A 183 -19.54 10.90 -2.23
C GLU A 183 -18.04 10.74 -1.91
N VAL A 184 -17.27 11.79 -2.21
CA VAL A 184 -15.90 11.99 -1.72
C VAL A 184 -15.90 13.19 -0.79
N ILE A 185 -15.48 13.01 0.46
CA ILE A 185 -15.32 14.10 1.41
C ILE A 185 -13.85 14.51 1.47
N VAL A 186 -13.57 15.81 1.33
CA VAL A 186 -12.21 16.37 1.49
C VAL A 186 -12.24 17.43 2.58
N VAL A 187 -11.34 17.33 3.55
CA VAL A 187 -11.17 18.26 4.67
C VAL A 187 -9.85 19.00 4.52
N GLU A 188 -9.88 20.33 4.54
CA GLU A 188 -8.68 21.16 4.65
C GLU A 188 -8.28 21.27 6.12
N LEU A 189 -7.25 20.52 6.52
CA LEU A 189 -6.83 20.38 7.92
C LEU A 189 -6.25 21.67 8.50
N THR A 190 -5.87 22.63 7.65
CA THR A 190 -5.33 23.94 8.04
C THR A 190 -6.39 25.02 8.25
N THR A 191 -7.65 24.78 7.85
CA THR A 191 -8.79 25.71 8.02
C THR A 191 -10.00 25.05 8.67
N ALA A 192 -9.96 23.72 8.85
CA ALA A 192 -11.06 22.85 9.23
C ALA A 192 -12.29 22.90 8.28
N GLN A 193 -12.13 23.42 7.06
CA GLN A 193 -13.20 23.44 6.05
C GLN A 193 -13.43 22.05 5.45
N VAL A 194 -14.68 21.74 5.10
CA VAL A 194 -15.09 20.48 4.49
C VAL A 194 -15.73 20.73 3.13
N ARG A 195 -15.27 20.00 2.11
CA ARG A 195 -15.86 19.94 0.77
C ARG A 195 -16.38 18.53 0.50
N ARG A 196 -17.43 18.45 -0.31
CA ARG A 196 -18.10 17.20 -0.70
C ARG A 196 -18.26 17.17 -2.20
N TYR A 197 -17.90 16.04 -2.82
CA TYR A 197 -17.96 15.84 -4.25
C TYR A 197 -18.83 14.61 -4.54
N PRO A 198 -20.05 14.80 -5.08
CA PRO A 198 -20.93 13.67 -5.43
C PRO A 198 -20.28 12.80 -6.52
N LEU A 199 -20.09 11.51 -6.24
CA LEU A 199 -19.51 10.55 -7.16
C LEU A 199 -20.16 9.18 -6.88
N LYS A 200 -20.98 8.69 -7.81
CA LYS A 200 -21.78 7.48 -7.60
C LYS A 200 -20.93 6.22 -7.52
N GLY A 201 -21.21 5.36 -6.53
CA GLY A 201 -20.56 4.06 -6.38
C GLY A 201 -20.24 3.67 -4.94
N TYR A 202 -19.75 2.43 -4.78
CA TYR A 202 -19.10 1.95 -3.55
C TYR A 202 -17.64 2.42 -3.55
N LEU A 203 -17.41 3.70 -3.28
CA LEU A 203 -16.06 4.24 -3.25
C LEU A 203 -15.36 3.79 -1.96
N GLU A 204 -14.40 2.88 -2.06
CA GLU A 204 -13.61 2.41 -0.92
C GLU A 204 -12.20 3.01 -0.91
N HIS A 205 -11.61 3.24 -2.09
CA HIS A 205 -10.22 3.63 -2.20
C HIS A 205 -10.06 5.13 -2.34
N VAL A 206 -9.00 5.63 -1.71
CA VAL A 206 -8.49 6.99 -1.90
C VAL A 206 -6.96 6.95 -1.90
N LEU A 207 -6.35 7.77 -2.76
CA LEU A 207 -4.93 8.15 -2.71
C LEU A 207 -4.72 9.54 -3.33
N TRP A 208 -3.56 10.12 -3.01
CA TRP A 208 -3.06 11.33 -3.63
C TRP A 208 -1.91 11.01 -4.58
N ALA A 209 -1.85 11.71 -5.71
CA ALA A 209 -0.79 11.65 -6.71
C ALA A 209 -0.36 13.09 -7.00
N GLY A 210 0.57 13.59 -6.20
CA GLY A 210 0.78 15.03 -6.04
C GLY A 210 -0.53 15.72 -5.60
N ASP A 211 -0.91 16.77 -6.31
CA ASP A 211 -2.21 17.46 -6.12
C ASP A 211 -3.43 16.68 -6.70
N ARG A 212 -3.22 15.60 -7.46
CA ARG A 212 -4.32 14.82 -8.06
C ARG A 212 -4.94 13.89 -7.01
N LEU A 213 -6.26 13.92 -6.88
CA LEU A 213 -7.01 13.04 -5.99
C LEU A 213 -7.58 11.86 -6.80
N LEU A 214 -7.14 10.64 -6.49
CA LEU A 214 -7.68 9.42 -7.09
C LEU A 214 -8.56 8.69 -6.07
N VAL A 215 -9.73 8.25 -6.53
CA VAL A 215 -10.76 7.59 -5.72
C VAL A 215 -11.27 6.38 -6.50
N GLY A 216 -11.63 5.27 -5.86
CA GLY A 216 -12.08 4.09 -6.61
C GLY A 216 -12.97 3.12 -5.85
N ASP A 217 -13.71 2.33 -6.63
CA ASP A 217 -14.53 1.20 -6.19
C ASP A 217 -13.79 -0.14 -6.40
N ASP A 218 -14.51 -1.23 -6.66
CA ASP A 218 -13.91 -2.55 -6.93
C ASP A 218 -13.20 -2.68 -8.28
N ASP A 219 -13.71 -2.01 -9.31
CA ASP A 219 -13.31 -2.19 -10.71
C ASP A 219 -12.85 -0.87 -11.38
N THR A 220 -13.23 0.30 -10.82
CA THR A 220 -13.01 1.62 -11.42
C THR A 220 -12.12 2.51 -10.53
N THR A 221 -11.06 3.08 -11.11
CA THR A 221 -10.42 4.30 -10.57
C THR A 221 -10.98 5.53 -11.25
N TYR A 222 -11.34 6.53 -10.45
CA TYR A 222 -11.68 7.89 -10.84
C TYR A 222 -10.58 8.85 -10.44
N GLU A 223 -10.27 9.81 -11.31
CA GLU A 223 -9.50 11.01 -11.00
C GLU A 223 -10.47 12.19 -10.83
N LEU A 224 -10.44 12.82 -9.65
CA LEU A 224 -11.35 13.88 -9.24
C LEU A 224 -10.67 15.26 -9.29
N ASP A 225 -11.22 16.16 -10.09
CA ASP A 225 -10.90 17.58 -10.05
C ASP A 225 -11.51 18.23 -8.79
N ARG A 226 -10.65 18.67 -7.87
CA ARG A 226 -11.07 19.31 -6.61
C ARG A 226 -11.60 20.75 -6.78
N GLN A 227 -11.40 21.38 -7.93
CA GLN A 227 -11.92 22.73 -8.23
C GLN A 227 -13.34 22.64 -8.81
N THR A 228 -13.55 21.79 -9.82
CA THR A 228 -14.83 21.70 -10.53
C THR A 228 -15.75 20.58 -10.03
N GLY A 229 -15.21 19.57 -9.35
CA GLY A 229 -15.91 18.33 -9.01
C GLY A 229 -16.06 17.36 -10.19
N ALA A 230 -15.48 17.65 -11.35
CA ALA A 230 -15.51 16.76 -12.50
C ALA A 230 -14.64 15.50 -12.26
N THR A 231 -15.12 14.36 -12.75
CA THR A 231 -14.43 13.06 -12.59
C THR A 231 -14.20 12.39 -13.94
N ARG A 232 -13.05 11.75 -14.11
CA ARG A 232 -12.72 10.91 -15.27
C ARG A 232 -12.15 9.57 -14.83
N THR A 233 -12.35 8.51 -15.60
CA THR A 233 -11.79 7.20 -15.28
C THR A 233 -10.30 7.11 -15.59
N VAL A 234 -9.59 6.26 -14.85
CA VAL A 234 -8.18 5.90 -15.06
C VAL A 234 -8.13 4.37 -15.25
N PRO A 235 -7.41 3.84 -16.27
CA PRO A 235 -7.46 2.42 -16.63
C PRO A 235 -6.59 1.51 -15.74
N LEU A 236 -6.53 1.80 -14.44
CA LEU A 236 -5.76 1.05 -13.42
C LEU A 236 -6.69 0.65 -12.27
N SER A 237 -6.49 -0.52 -11.67
CA SER A 237 -7.30 -0.93 -10.51
C SER A 237 -6.88 -0.15 -9.26
N PRO A 238 -7.83 0.39 -8.46
CA PRO A 238 -7.49 1.19 -7.28
C PRO A 238 -6.83 0.38 -6.16
N TRP A 239 -7.03 -0.95 -6.18
CA TRP A 239 -6.34 -1.96 -5.38
C TRP A 239 -4.88 -2.18 -5.77
N GLU A 240 -4.49 -1.85 -7.00
CA GLU A 240 -3.15 -2.11 -7.55
C GLU A 240 -2.28 -0.84 -7.57
N LEU A 241 -2.89 0.35 -7.48
CA LEU A 241 -2.22 1.65 -7.53
C LEU A 241 -1.16 1.84 -6.43
N VAL A 242 0.00 2.30 -6.88
CA VAL A 242 1.11 2.82 -6.09
C VAL A 242 0.90 4.32 -5.87
N THR A 243 1.08 4.81 -4.63
CA THR A 243 1.22 6.25 -4.36
C THR A 243 2.50 6.75 -5.02
N PRO A 244 2.46 7.70 -5.97
CA PRO A 244 3.66 8.29 -6.57
C PRO A 244 4.51 9.03 -5.54
N ASP A 245 5.79 9.23 -5.84
CA ASP A 245 6.63 10.16 -5.09
C ASP A 245 6.09 11.60 -5.29
N PRO A 246 5.83 12.38 -4.22
CA PRO A 246 5.43 13.78 -4.32
C PRO A 246 6.49 14.70 -4.96
N ALA A 247 7.75 14.28 -5.02
CA ALA A 247 8.83 14.94 -5.75
C ALA A 247 9.07 14.31 -7.14
N GLY A 248 8.25 13.35 -7.55
CA GLY A 248 8.26 12.69 -8.85
C GLY A 248 7.55 13.50 -9.94
N ARG A 249 6.97 12.80 -10.93
CA ARG A 249 6.17 13.42 -11.99
C ARG A 249 4.68 13.14 -11.78
N ASP A 250 3.86 14.19 -11.84
CA ASP A 250 2.40 14.08 -11.71
C ASP A 250 1.69 13.37 -12.88
N ASP A 251 2.38 13.13 -14.01
CA ASP A 251 1.80 12.57 -15.24
C ASP A 251 1.92 11.04 -15.37
N ASP A 252 2.78 10.41 -14.57
CA ASP A 252 2.91 8.96 -14.45
C ASP A 252 2.03 8.41 -13.30
N LEU A 253 1.42 7.24 -13.52
CA LEU A 253 0.90 6.38 -12.46
C LEU A 253 1.46 4.96 -12.62
N LEU A 254 1.77 4.34 -11.50
CA LEU A 254 2.25 2.95 -11.43
C LEU A 254 1.22 2.08 -10.70
N ALA A 255 1.08 0.85 -11.16
CA ALA A 255 0.28 -0.18 -10.50
C ALA A 255 1.05 -1.50 -10.44
N LEU A 256 0.90 -2.21 -9.32
CA LEU A 256 1.48 -3.53 -9.10
C LEU A 256 0.34 -4.55 -8.91
N GLY A 257 0.36 -5.63 -9.68
CA GLY A 257 -0.74 -6.57 -9.75
C GLY A 257 -0.30 -8.02 -9.98
N GLY A 258 -1.29 -8.88 -10.21
CA GLY A 258 -1.07 -10.30 -10.55
C GLY A 258 -0.81 -11.23 -9.35
N LEU A 259 -0.55 -12.50 -9.67
CA LEU A 259 -0.38 -13.61 -8.72
C LEU A 259 0.70 -14.58 -9.19
N ARG A 260 1.50 -15.09 -8.23
CA ARG A 260 2.65 -16.00 -8.43
C ARG A 260 3.49 -15.56 -9.64
N ASP A 261 3.69 -16.44 -10.61
CA ASP A 261 4.55 -16.22 -11.77
C ASP A 261 4.02 -15.14 -12.75
N GLY A 262 2.80 -14.63 -12.51
CA GLY A 262 2.14 -13.56 -13.26
C GLY A 262 2.10 -12.20 -12.56
N VAL A 263 2.99 -11.91 -11.60
CA VAL A 263 3.07 -10.56 -11.00
C VAL A 263 3.67 -9.54 -11.97
N THR A 264 3.05 -8.35 -12.05
CA THR A 264 3.40 -7.31 -13.03
C THR A 264 3.53 -5.92 -12.41
N LEU A 265 4.38 -5.10 -13.02
CA LEU A 265 4.39 -3.64 -12.92
C LEU A 265 3.74 -3.07 -14.17
N THR A 266 2.65 -2.34 -14.00
CA THR A 266 2.03 -1.51 -15.03
C THR A 266 2.49 -0.06 -14.84
N ARG A 267 2.98 0.57 -15.91
CA ARG A 267 3.08 2.04 -16.01
C ARG A 267 1.98 2.54 -16.93
N TRP A 268 1.35 3.65 -16.54
CA TRP A 268 0.47 4.43 -17.39
C TRP A 268 0.91 5.89 -17.31
N THR A 269 1.02 6.53 -18.47
CA THR A 269 1.56 7.90 -18.61
C THR A 269 0.56 8.74 -19.39
N ARG A 270 0.26 9.94 -18.90
CA ARG A 270 -0.56 10.93 -19.63
C ARG A 270 0.31 11.99 -20.28
N SER A 271 0.37 12.03 -21.61
CA SER A 271 0.97 13.14 -22.36
C SER A 271 -0.11 14.09 -22.91
N ALA A 272 0.31 15.16 -23.60
CA ALA A 272 -0.60 15.99 -24.38
C ALA A 272 -1.12 15.26 -25.64
N ASP A 273 -0.31 14.35 -26.19
CA ASP A 273 -0.56 13.64 -27.45
C ASP A 273 -1.36 12.33 -27.25
N GLY A 274 -1.54 11.87 -26.01
CA GLY A 274 -2.33 10.68 -25.68
C GLY A 274 -2.08 10.10 -24.28
N THR A 275 -2.41 8.83 -24.11
CA THR A 275 -2.04 8.03 -22.93
C THR A 275 -1.28 6.79 -23.35
N ASP A 276 -0.10 6.57 -22.78
CA ASP A 276 0.65 5.32 -22.94
C ASP A 276 0.33 4.35 -21.78
N ARG A 277 0.45 3.06 -22.04
CA ARG A 277 0.36 1.99 -21.04
C ARG A 277 1.31 0.85 -21.38
N GLY A 278 2.28 0.61 -20.50
CA GLY A 278 3.19 -0.53 -20.57
C GLY A 278 3.04 -1.46 -19.37
N ASP A 279 2.66 -2.70 -19.62
CA ASP A 279 2.62 -3.77 -18.63
C ASP A 279 3.92 -4.61 -18.74
N ARG A 280 4.58 -4.91 -17.62
CA ARG A 280 5.81 -5.72 -17.58
C ARG A 280 5.80 -6.73 -16.44
N PRO A 281 6.17 -8.01 -16.66
CA PRO A 281 6.44 -8.96 -15.58
C PRO A 281 7.56 -8.49 -14.66
N LEU A 282 7.48 -8.78 -13.36
CA LEU A 282 8.58 -8.46 -12.45
C LEU A 282 9.78 -9.38 -12.65
N ASP A 283 10.98 -8.82 -12.49
CA ASP A 283 12.23 -9.57 -12.54
C ASP A 283 12.70 -9.90 -11.11
N LEU A 284 12.56 -11.18 -10.74
CA LEU A 284 12.95 -11.70 -9.42
C LEU A 284 14.40 -12.19 -9.36
N ARG A 285 15.17 -12.13 -10.47
CA ARG A 285 16.52 -12.74 -10.57
C ARG A 285 17.60 -12.03 -9.73
N ALA A 286 17.30 -10.86 -9.18
CA ALA A 286 18.16 -10.18 -8.21
C ALA A 286 18.01 -10.72 -6.77
N LEU A 287 16.99 -11.55 -6.51
CA LEU A 287 16.80 -12.26 -5.26
C LEU A 287 17.59 -13.59 -5.27
N PRO A 288 18.02 -14.11 -4.10
CA PRO A 288 18.64 -15.43 -4.02
C PRO A 288 17.64 -16.53 -4.44
N THR A 289 18.15 -17.62 -5.01
CA THR A 289 17.33 -18.75 -5.48
C THR A 289 16.36 -19.26 -4.42
N GLY A 290 15.11 -19.50 -4.80
CA GLY A 290 14.05 -19.97 -3.90
C GLY A 290 13.31 -18.86 -3.14
N ASN A 291 13.58 -17.58 -3.41
CA ASN A 291 12.82 -16.46 -2.86
C ASN A 291 11.99 -15.79 -3.98
N SER A 292 10.72 -15.44 -3.71
CA SER A 292 9.80 -14.86 -4.70
C SER A 292 8.73 -13.98 -4.08
N VAL A 293 8.12 -13.11 -4.89
CA VAL A 293 6.84 -12.47 -4.57
C VAL A 293 5.71 -13.31 -5.17
N ASN A 294 4.70 -13.63 -4.37
CA ASN A 294 3.58 -14.51 -4.73
C ASN A 294 2.25 -13.76 -4.93
N GLU A 295 2.08 -12.60 -4.29
CA GLU A 295 0.89 -11.72 -4.40
C GLU A 295 1.22 -10.37 -3.74
N PHE A 296 0.75 -9.26 -4.30
CA PHE A 296 0.80 -7.95 -3.63
C PHE A 296 -0.55 -7.61 -2.97
N TYR A 297 -0.50 -6.84 -1.88
CA TYR A 297 -1.68 -6.29 -1.21
C TYR A 297 -1.36 -4.96 -0.53
N GLY A 298 -2.35 -4.33 0.12
CA GLY A 298 -2.25 -2.96 0.65
C GLY A 298 -1.95 -1.94 -0.45
N ARG A 299 -1.64 -0.70 -0.08
CA ARG A 299 -1.10 0.29 -1.03
C ARG A 299 0.41 0.11 -1.25
N GLY A 300 0.89 0.28 -2.48
CA GLY A 300 2.32 0.44 -2.75
C GLY A 300 2.74 1.91 -2.68
N TRP A 301 3.99 2.20 -2.39
CA TRP A 301 4.49 3.58 -2.22
C TRP A 301 5.82 3.77 -2.94
N GLN A 302 5.92 4.82 -3.75
CA GLN A 302 7.13 5.18 -4.49
C GLN A 302 7.94 6.27 -3.77
N ARG A 303 9.28 6.21 -3.85
CA ARG A 303 10.17 7.35 -3.61
C ARG A 303 11.38 7.23 -4.54
N GLY A 304 11.62 8.25 -5.37
CA GLY A 304 12.51 8.20 -6.52
C GLY A 304 12.18 7.04 -7.47
N ASP A 305 13.18 6.20 -7.71
CA ASP A 305 13.05 4.99 -8.51
C ASP A 305 12.62 3.75 -7.72
N GLU A 306 12.44 3.80 -6.39
CA GLU A 306 12.06 2.64 -5.60
C GLU A 306 10.55 2.60 -5.30
N ILE A 307 9.95 1.41 -5.35
CA ILE A 307 8.58 1.15 -4.85
C ILE A 307 8.65 0.12 -3.73
N ALA A 308 8.12 0.46 -2.56
CA ALA A 308 7.89 -0.47 -1.46
C ALA A 308 6.42 -0.91 -1.42
N ARG A 309 6.15 -2.22 -1.29
CA ARG A 309 4.78 -2.73 -1.12
C ARG A 309 4.73 -4.04 -0.33
N ALA A 310 3.68 -4.19 0.48
CA ALA A 310 3.41 -5.41 1.24
C ALA A 310 3.02 -6.57 0.31
N ALA A 311 3.51 -7.76 0.63
CA ALA A 311 3.51 -8.90 -0.28
C ALA A 311 3.46 -10.24 0.45
N TRP A 312 2.73 -11.19 -0.14
CA TRP A 312 2.84 -12.61 0.19
C TRP A 312 4.08 -13.12 -0.50
N ILE A 313 5.03 -13.71 0.22
CA ILE A 313 6.35 -14.08 -0.33
C ILE A 313 6.67 -15.56 -0.14
N THR A 314 7.50 -16.11 -1.01
CA THR A 314 8.30 -17.31 -0.72
C THR A 314 9.66 -16.85 -0.24
N THR A 315 10.20 -17.47 0.80
CA THR A 315 11.65 -17.50 1.04
C THR A 315 12.19 -18.91 0.86
N GLY A 316 13.51 -19.06 0.71
CA GLY A 316 14.15 -20.35 0.39
C GLY A 316 13.92 -21.52 1.36
N ILE A 317 13.16 -21.31 2.44
CA ILE A 317 12.71 -22.33 3.41
C ILE A 317 11.18 -22.37 3.61
N MET A 318 10.39 -21.51 2.95
CA MET A 318 9.00 -21.21 3.32
C MET A 318 8.17 -20.53 2.20
N ASP A 319 7.17 -21.21 1.60
CA ASP A 319 6.12 -20.56 0.76
C ASP A 319 5.09 -19.84 1.64
N GLY A 320 4.74 -18.61 1.29
CA GLY A 320 3.66 -17.86 1.93
C GLY A 320 3.99 -17.43 3.35
N ALA A 321 5.03 -16.62 3.49
CA ALA A 321 5.17 -15.69 4.60
C ALA A 321 4.54 -14.33 4.23
N GLU A 322 4.20 -13.52 5.23
CA GLU A 322 3.98 -12.09 5.04
C GLU A 322 5.33 -11.38 4.86
N GLY A 323 5.35 -10.30 4.08
CA GLY A 323 6.56 -9.52 3.87
C GLY A 323 6.33 -8.18 3.19
N VAL A 324 7.43 -7.50 2.89
CA VAL A 324 7.46 -6.29 2.04
C VAL A 324 8.53 -6.47 0.98
N ALA A 325 8.18 -6.18 -0.27
CA ALA A 325 9.13 -6.13 -1.38
C ALA A 325 9.49 -4.68 -1.71
N VAL A 326 10.75 -4.45 -2.11
CA VAL A 326 11.20 -3.22 -2.77
C VAL A 326 11.68 -3.55 -4.18
N LEU A 327 11.30 -2.73 -5.15
CA LEU A 327 11.64 -2.90 -6.57
C LEU A 327 11.96 -1.56 -7.26
N ASP A 328 12.73 -1.63 -8.35
CA ASP A 328 13.01 -0.49 -9.21
C ASP A 328 11.84 -0.22 -10.19
N ALA A 329 11.29 0.99 -10.15
CA ALA A 329 10.10 1.48 -10.85
C ALA A 329 10.27 1.65 -12.37
N ARG A 330 11.51 1.67 -12.88
CA ARG A 330 11.83 1.77 -14.32
C ARG A 330 11.99 0.39 -14.96
N THR A 331 12.49 -0.58 -14.20
CA THR A 331 12.91 -1.91 -14.67
C THR A 331 11.91 -3.00 -14.32
N GLY A 332 11.29 -2.94 -13.13
CA GLY A 332 10.50 -4.03 -12.55
C GLY A 332 11.33 -5.06 -11.79
N VAL A 333 12.62 -4.80 -11.53
CA VAL A 333 13.50 -5.70 -10.76
C VAL A 333 13.20 -5.60 -9.27
N VAL A 334 12.87 -6.71 -8.62
CA VAL A 334 12.71 -6.77 -7.15
C VAL A 334 14.08 -6.89 -6.50
N THR A 335 14.49 -5.84 -5.77
CA THR A 335 15.85 -5.66 -5.24
C THR A 335 15.99 -6.06 -3.77
N ARG A 336 14.89 -6.07 -3.00
CA ARG A 336 14.85 -6.44 -1.58
C ARG A 336 13.54 -7.13 -1.19
N LEU A 337 13.62 -8.06 -0.24
CA LEU A 337 12.50 -8.59 0.54
C LEU A 337 12.76 -8.45 2.04
N LEU A 338 11.77 -7.94 2.78
CA LEU A 338 11.64 -8.09 4.22
C LEU A 338 10.70 -9.26 4.51
N ASP A 339 11.23 -10.33 5.09
CA ASP A 339 10.47 -11.50 5.55
C ASP A 339 10.00 -11.27 6.99
N LEU A 340 8.67 -11.22 7.17
CA LEU A 340 8.03 -11.01 8.47
C LEU A 340 7.56 -12.32 9.11
N GLY A 341 7.73 -13.47 8.44
CA GLY A 341 7.29 -14.78 8.89
C GLY A 341 5.81 -15.09 8.65
N ARG A 342 5.36 -16.23 9.19
CA ARG A 342 4.00 -16.79 9.00
C ARG A 342 3.05 -16.57 10.18
N ASP A 343 3.56 -16.24 11.36
CA ASP A 343 2.81 -16.29 12.62
C ASP A 343 1.93 -15.04 12.85
N ARG A 344 1.32 -14.55 11.78
CA ARG A 344 0.60 -13.27 11.68
C ARG A 344 -0.50 -13.33 10.61
N SER A 345 -1.46 -12.41 10.69
CA SER A 345 -2.62 -12.39 9.79
C SER A 345 -2.26 -11.98 8.35
N LYS A 346 -2.88 -12.62 7.34
CA LYS A 346 -2.61 -12.29 5.93
C LYS A 346 -3.08 -10.88 5.58
N GLY A 347 -2.16 -10.01 5.15
CA GLY A 347 -2.43 -8.60 4.92
C GLY A 347 -2.28 -7.71 6.16
N CYS A 348 -1.68 -8.20 7.25
CA CYS A 348 -1.42 -7.41 8.46
C CYS A 348 -0.60 -6.15 8.20
N CYS A 349 0.37 -6.29 7.29
CA CYS A 349 1.64 -5.59 7.38
C CYS A 349 1.80 -4.62 6.20
N GLU A 350 0.73 -3.86 5.95
CA GLU A 350 0.64 -2.82 4.93
C GLU A 350 1.76 -1.77 5.06
N VAL A 351 2.37 -1.41 3.91
CA VAL A 351 3.29 -0.27 3.81
C VAL A 351 2.47 1.01 3.85
N LEU A 352 2.91 1.97 4.67
CA LEU A 352 2.20 3.22 4.95
C LEU A 352 2.88 4.45 4.33
N GLY A 353 4.06 4.26 3.72
CA GLY A 353 4.83 5.32 3.10
C GLY A 353 6.33 5.12 3.29
N TRP A 354 7.06 6.20 3.04
CA TRP A 354 8.49 6.32 3.22
C TRP A 354 8.81 7.46 4.19
N ASP A 355 9.97 7.37 4.83
CA ASP A 355 10.52 8.29 5.82
C ASP A 355 12.04 8.12 5.75
N GLY A 356 12.69 8.90 4.89
CA GLY A 356 13.95 8.47 4.27
C GLY A 356 13.71 7.79 2.91
N ASP A 357 14.57 6.92 2.37
CA ASP A 357 15.60 6.05 2.97
C ASP A 357 15.05 4.85 3.78
N ALA A 358 13.99 5.03 4.58
CA ALA A 358 13.30 3.93 5.23
C ALA A 358 11.82 3.80 4.80
N VAL A 359 11.36 2.56 4.72
CA VAL A 359 9.96 2.17 4.53
C VAL A 359 9.26 2.16 5.88
N LEU A 360 8.10 2.78 5.99
CA LEU A 360 7.21 2.67 7.15
C LEU A 360 6.12 1.63 6.88
N LEU A 361 5.91 0.71 7.82
CA LEU A 361 4.94 -0.38 7.67
C LEU A 361 4.21 -0.72 8.99
N ARG A 362 3.01 -1.28 8.86
CA ARG A 362 2.29 -1.95 9.96
C ARG A 362 3.05 -3.20 10.40
N HIS A 363 2.97 -3.52 11.68
CA HIS A 363 3.53 -4.74 12.26
C HIS A 363 2.47 -5.45 13.11
N ASP A 364 2.29 -6.75 12.89
CA ASP A 364 1.39 -7.58 13.71
C ASP A 364 2.13 -8.05 14.98
N PRO A 365 1.58 -7.88 16.20
CA PRO A 365 0.34 -7.18 16.53
C PRO A 365 0.53 -5.66 16.71
N GLY A 366 -0.43 -4.88 16.20
CA GLY A 366 -0.65 -3.46 16.54
C GLY A 366 0.40 -2.41 16.13
N GLY A 367 1.68 -2.74 16.05
CA GLY A 367 2.79 -1.79 15.98
C GLY A 367 3.04 -1.12 14.62
N LEU A 368 4.04 -0.22 14.63
CA LEU A 368 4.67 0.37 13.45
C LEU A 368 6.17 0.06 13.45
N LEU A 369 6.69 -0.33 12.28
CA LEU A 369 8.12 -0.51 12.01
C LEU A 369 8.63 0.54 11.02
N ARG A 370 9.94 0.79 11.11
CA ARG A 370 10.78 1.47 10.13
C ARG A 370 11.84 0.50 9.63
N TRP A 371 11.97 0.34 8.32
CA TRP A 371 12.94 -0.55 7.69
C TRP A 371 13.76 0.17 6.62
N ARG A 372 15.09 0.17 6.73
CA ARG A 372 16.01 0.68 5.70
C ARG A 372 16.42 -0.45 4.74
N PRO A 373 15.93 -0.49 3.49
CA PRO A 373 16.19 -1.63 2.59
C PRO A 373 17.68 -1.74 2.19
N ALA A 374 18.39 -0.62 2.14
CA ALA A 374 19.81 -0.56 1.79
C ALA A 374 20.73 -1.14 2.89
N THR A 375 20.57 -0.70 4.14
CA THR A 375 21.43 -1.06 5.29
C THR A 375 20.94 -2.26 6.09
N GLY A 376 19.67 -2.65 5.92
CA GLY A 376 19.04 -3.73 6.69
C GLY A 376 18.68 -3.37 8.13
N GLU A 377 18.76 -2.08 8.49
CA GLU A 377 18.32 -1.60 9.80
C GLU A 377 16.80 -1.68 9.91
N ILE A 378 16.31 -2.29 10.99
CA ILE A 378 14.88 -2.42 11.31
C ILE A 378 14.67 -1.94 12.74
N THR A 379 13.86 -0.90 12.91
CA THR A 379 13.54 -0.30 14.21
C THR A 379 12.04 -0.20 14.42
N GLY A 380 11.62 -0.23 15.69
CA GLY A 380 10.27 0.05 16.11
C GLY A 380 10.00 1.56 16.15
N VAL A 381 8.82 1.96 15.69
CA VAL A 381 8.35 3.37 15.73
C VAL A 381 7.30 3.54 16.83
N VAL A 382 6.31 2.64 16.88
CA VAL A 382 5.20 2.66 17.84
C VAL A 382 4.81 1.22 18.20
N ARG A 383 4.42 0.98 19.46
CA ARG A 383 3.84 -0.29 19.92
C ARG A 383 2.31 -0.16 20.03
N ASP A 384 1.60 -1.28 19.94
CA ASP A 384 0.19 -1.40 20.38
C ASP A 384 -0.81 -0.40 19.76
N LEU A 385 -0.53 0.08 18.55
CA LEU A 385 -1.32 1.08 17.81
C LEU A 385 -2.41 0.41 16.95
N TYR A 386 -3.43 -0.18 17.61
CA TYR A 386 -4.53 -0.87 16.94
C TYR A 386 -5.47 0.10 16.20
N GLY A 387 -5.57 -0.04 14.88
CA GLY A 387 -6.40 0.84 14.04
C GLY A 387 -5.96 0.94 12.59
N LYS A 388 -6.47 1.96 11.90
CA LYS A 388 -5.98 2.40 10.58
C LYS A 388 -5.15 3.67 10.71
N LEU A 389 -4.20 3.84 9.79
CA LEU A 389 -3.31 4.99 9.76
C LEU A 389 -3.15 5.47 8.31
N SER A 390 -2.98 6.79 8.16
CA SER A 390 -2.52 7.43 6.93
C SER A 390 -1.43 8.43 7.28
N LEU A 391 -0.36 8.51 6.49
CA LEU A 391 0.81 9.33 6.77
C LEU A 391 0.98 10.42 5.71
N ALA A 392 1.47 11.58 6.12
CA ALA A 392 2.06 12.54 5.19
C ALA A 392 3.43 12.01 4.71
N ALA A 393 3.93 12.54 3.59
CA ALA A 393 5.27 12.19 3.12
C ALA A 393 6.35 12.81 4.03
N ARG A 394 7.48 12.11 4.14
CA ARG A 394 8.65 12.48 4.94
C ARG A 394 9.94 12.20 4.15
#